data_AF-A0A4Y1RM98-F1
#
_entry.id   AF-A0A4Y1RM98-F1
#
_cell.length_a   1.000
_cell.length_b   1.000
_cell.length_c   1.000
_cell.angle_alpha   90.00
_cell.angle_beta   90.00
_cell.angle_gamma   90.00
#
_symmetry.space_group_name_H-M   'P 1'
#
loop_
_entity.id
_entity.type
_entity.pdbx_description
1 polymer ?
#
loop_
_entity_poly.entity_id
_entity_poly.type
_entity_poly.pdbx_seq_one_letter_code
_entity_poly.pdbx_strand_id
1 'polypeptide(L)'
;MLIPKQIHEIKDFLVTARRKDAHSVKIKRSKDAVKFKVRCSKYLYTLCVFDSEKADKLKQSLPPGLAQLEKNGPLLLRKLDRNPRFHCIPKLEQLKFEM
;
A
#
# COMPACT_ATOMS: atom_id res chain seq x y z
N MET A 1 -2.57 9.95 -18.65
CA MET A 1 -3.86 9.29 -18.33
C MET A 1 -3.56 7.82 -18.08
N LEU A 2 -3.88 7.26 -16.90
CA LEU A 2 -3.55 5.86 -16.60
C LEU A 2 -4.76 4.97 -16.90
N ILE A 3 -4.56 3.99 -17.76
CA ILE A 3 -5.60 3.03 -18.14
C ILE A 3 -5.76 2.04 -16.96
N PRO A 4 -6.97 1.88 -16.40
CA PRO A 4 -7.21 0.92 -15.34
C PRO A 4 -7.18 -0.51 -15.90
N LYS A 5 -6.53 -1.43 -15.17
CA LYS A 5 -6.57 -2.87 -15.42
C LYS A 5 -7.00 -3.60 -14.16
N GLN A 6 -7.89 -4.56 -14.31
CA GLN A 6 -8.33 -5.41 -13.21
C GLN A 6 -7.49 -6.69 -13.17
N ILE A 7 -7.06 -7.05 -11.97
CA ILE A 7 -6.41 -8.33 -11.70
C ILE A 7 -7.43 -9.21 -10.97
N HIS A 8 -7.61 -10.44 -11.42
CA HIS A 8 -8.53 -11.42 -10.82
C HIS A 8 -7.81 -12.34 -9.83
N GLU A 9 -6.54 -12.66 -10.09
CA GLU A 9 -5.77 -13.58 -9.25
C GLU A 9 -4.77 -12.87 -8.32
N ILE A 10 -4.62 -13.43 -7.12
CA ILE A 10 -3.67 -12.94 -6.12
C ILE A 10 -2.21 -13.13 -6.59
N LYS A 11 -1.93 -14.21 -7.35
CA LYS A 11 -0.59 -14.51 -7.86
C LYS A 11 -0.06 -13.38 -8.74
N ASP A 12 -0.87 -12.96 -9.71
CA ASP A 12 -0.55 -11.85 -10.62
C ASP A 12 -0.37 -10.53 -9.88
N PHE A 13 -1.14 -10.31 -8.82
CA PHE A 13 -0.99 -9.14 -7.97
C PHE A 13 0.38 -9.13 -7.27
N LEU A 14 0.80 -10.24 -6.68
CA LEU A 14 2.11 -10.34 -6.00
C LEU A 14 3.28 -10.19 -6.98
N VAL A 15 3.16 -10.71 -8.19
CA VAL A 15 4.14 -10.48 -9.26
C VAL A 15 4.18 -9.00 -9.62
N THR A 16 3.02 -8.37 -9.80
CA THR A 16 2.91 -6.95 -10.16
C THR A 16 3.47 -6.02 -9.09
N ALA A 17 3.21 -6.32 -7.82
CA ALA A 17 3.73 -5.54 -6.69
C ALA A 17 5.26 -5.60 -6.63
N ARG A 18 5.88 -6.75 -6.92
CA ARG A 18 7.34 -6.92 -6.87
C ARG A 18 8.10 -6.36 -8.09
N ARG A 19 7.40 -5.94 -9.15
CA ARG A 19 8.08 -5.41 -10.33
C ARG A 19 8.72 -4.05 -10.03
N LYS A 20 9.84 -3.76 -10.72
CA LYS A 20 10.59 -2.49 -10.59
C LYS A 20 9.79 -1.25 -11.02
N ASP A 21 8.72 -1.42 -11.80
CA ASP A 21 7.85 -0.33 -12.28
C ASP A 21 6.71 0.00 -11.30
N ALA A 22 6.53 -0.78 -10.24
CA ALA A 22 5.56 -0.50 -9.20
C ALA A 22 6.11 0.56 -8.23
N HIS A 23 5.49 1.73 -8.21
CA HIS A 23 5.94 2.86 -7.39
C HIS A 23 5.20 2.98 -6.06
N SER A 24 3.89 2.71 -6.06
CA SER A 24 3.07 2.83 -4.86
C SER A 24 1.85 1.93 -4.92
N VAL A 25 1.40 1.49 -3.75
CA VAL A 25 0.17 0.71 -3.59
C VAL A 25 -0.79 1.50 -2.73
N LYS A 26 -1.96 1.81 -3.28
CA LYS A 26 -3.05 2.45 -2.55
C LYS A 26 -4.04 1.39 -2.09
N ILE A 27 -4.18 1.25 -0.78
CA ILE A 27 -5.13 0.31 -0.18
C ILE A 27 -6.39 1.10 0.14
N LYS A 28 -7.50 0.74 -0.49
CA LYS A 28 -8.82 1.33 -0.20
C LYS A 28 -9.73 0.27 0.39
N ARG A 29 -10.04 0.43 1.67
CA ARG A 29 -11.08 -0.35 2.35
C ARG A 29 -12.46 0.25 2.00
N SER A 30 -13.38 -0.62 1.64
CA SER A 30 -14.83 -0.36 1.53
C SER A 30 -15.53 -1.27 2.54
N LYS A 31 -16.84 -1.09 2.75
CA LYS A 31 -17.62 -1.93 3.68
C LYS A 31 -17.53 -3.42 3.33
N ASP A 32 -17.64 -3.73 2.03
CA ASP A 32 -17.79 -5.10 1.55
C ASP A 32 -16.55 -5.63 0.80
N ALA A 33 -15.57 -4.77 0.52
CA ALA A 33 -14.40 -5.14 -0.26
C ALA A 33 -13.20 -4.23 0.00
N VAL A 34 -12.02 -4.82 0.00
CA VAL A 34 -10.74 -4.12 0.00
C VAL A 34 -10.17 -4.11 -1.41
N LYS A 35 -9.83 -2.92 -1.91
CA LYS A 35 -9.24 -2.73 -3.24
C LYS A 35 -7.78 -2.33 -3.11
N PHE A 36 -6.89 -3.18 -3.61
CA PHE A 36 -5.46 -2.90 -3.73
C PHE A 36 -5.18 -2.29 -5.09
N LYS A 37 -4.73 -1.03 -5.10
CA LYS A 37 -4.51 -0.24 -6.31
C LYS A 37 -3.02 0.02 -6.51
N VAL A 38 -2.37 -0.76 -7.36
CA VAL A 38 -0.92 -0.62 -7.65
C VAL A 38 -0.71 0.39 -8.77
N ARG A 39 0.16 1.36 -8.52
CA ARG A 39 0.61 2.34 -9.52
C ARG A 39 1.86 1.82 -10.21
N CYS A 40 1.68 1.46 -11.47
CA CYS A 40 2.78 1.19 -12.40
C CYS A 40 2.97 2.37 -13.34
N SER A 41 4.01 2.33 -14.18
CA SER A 41 4.32 3.43 -15.11
C SER A 41 3.18 3.71 -16.11
N LYS A 42 2.55 2.65 -16.66
CA LYS A 42 1.51 2.78 -17.72
C LYS A 42 0.09 2.48 -17.27
N TYR A 43 -0.09 1.59 -16.29
CA TYR A 43 -1.40 1.09 -15.87
C TYR A 43 -1.63 1.27 -14.37
N LEU A 44 -2.90 1.37 -14.00
CA LEU A 44 -3.35 1.23 -12.63
C LEU A 44 -3.95 -0.16 -12.45
N TYR A 45 -3.25 -1.06 -11.76
CA TYR A 45 -3.77 -2.38 -11.46
C TYR A 45 -4.63 -2.34 -10.22
N THR A 46 -5.82 -2.93 -10.28
CA THR A 46 -6.73 -3.07 -9.15
C THR A 46 -7.03 -4.53 -8.89
N LEU A 47 -6.72 -5.00 -7.67
CA LEU A 47 -7.22 -6.26 -7.14
C LEU A 47 -8.35 -5.96 -6.15
N CYS A 48 -9.51 -6.59 -6.36
CA CYS A 48 -10.65 -6.52 -5.44
C CYS A 48 -10.67 -7.80 -4.61
N VAL A 49 -10.63 -7.68 -3.29
CA VAL A 49 -10.75 -8.79 -2.35
C VAL A 49 -11.97 -8.54 -1.47
N PHE A 50 -12.88 -9.50 -1.40
CA PHE A 50 -14.08 -9.39 -0.58
C PHE A 50 -13.81 -9.78 0.89
N ASP A 51 -12.93 -10.77 1.10
CA ASP A 51 -12.53 -11.21 2.44
C ASP A 51 -11.55 -10.23 3.11
N SER A 52 -11.96 -9.62 4.22
CA SER A 52 -11.13 -8.71 5.02
C SER A 52 -9.88 -9.40 5.58
N GLU A 53 -10.02 -10.60 6.13
CA GLU A 53 -8.89 -11.33 6.73
C GLU A 53 -7.82 -11.70 5.70
N LYS A 54 -8.22 -12.11 4.49
CA LYS A 54 -7.27 -12.38 3.40
C LYS A 54 -6.60 -11.09 2.95
N ALA A 55 -7.33 -9.97 2.92
CA ALA A 55 -6.77 -8.67 2.59
C ALA A 55 -5.70 -8.23 3.63
N ASP A 56 -5.91 -8.48 4.91
CA ASP A 56 -4.93 -8.14 5.95
C ASP A 56 -3.66 -9.01 5.85
N LYS A 57 -3.79 -10.30 5.55
CA LYS A 57 -2.65 -11.17 5.23
C LYS A 57 -1.89 -10.71 3.98
N LEU A 58 -2.63 -10.27 2.95
CA LEU A 58 -2.03 -9.71 1.72
C LEU A 58 -1.28 -8.42 1.98
N LYS A 59 -1.81 -7.56 2.86
CA LYS A 59 -1.14 -6.33 3.27
C LYS A 59 0.21 -6.61 3.94
N GLN A 60 0.30 -7.63 4.79
CA GLN A 60 1.54 -8.05 5.45
C GLN A 60 2.55 -8.67 4.48
N SER A 61 2.07 -9.33 3.41
CA SER A 61 2.92 -9.96 2.40
C SER A 61 3.56 -8.97 1.42
N LEU A 62 3.17 -7.70 1.46
CA LEU A 62 3.73 -6.68 0.59
C LEU A 62 5.14 -6.28 1.06
N PRO A 63 6.10 -6.13 0.14
CA PRO A 63 7.47 -5.80 0.51
C PRO A 63 7.55 -4.38 1.10
N PRO A 64 8.34 -4.16 2.17
CA PRO A 64 8.44 -2.87 2.87
C PRO A 64 9.05 -1.73 2.03
N GLY A 65 9.62 -2.05 0.85
CA GLY A 65 10.16 -1.07 -0.10
C GLY A 65 9.12 -0.41 -1.01
N LEU A 66 7.86 -0.87 -1.00
CA LEU A 66 6.76 -0.25 -1.75
C LEU A 66 6.02 0.76 -0.89
N ALA A 67 5.87 2.00 -1.38
CA ALA A 67 5.10 3.03 -0.70
C ALA A 67 3.61 2.63 -0.59
N GLN A 68 3.18 2.20 0.61
CA GLN A 68 1.79 1.92 0.92
C GLN A 68 1.08 3.20 1.37
N LEU A 69 0.01 3.57 0.67
CA LEU A 69 -0.91 4.63 1.08
C LEU A 69 -2.26 4.02 1.43
N GLU A 70 -2.49 3.83 2.73
CA GLU A 70 -3.80 3.45 3.22
C GLU A 70 -4.75 4.65 3.22
N LYS A 71 -5.94 4.46 2.65
CA LYS A 71 -7.03 5.44 2.69
C LYS A 71 -8.26 4.77 3.31
N ASN A 72 -8.29 4.75 4.63
CA ASN A 72 -9.53 4.63 5.40
C ASN A 72 -10.15 6.05 5.44
N GLY A 73 -11.45 6.21 5.19
CA GLY A 73 -12.12 7.53 5.27
C GLY A 73 -13.30 7.49 6.24
N PRO A 74 -13.89 8.63 6.67
CA PRO A 74 -13.67 10.02 6.22
C PRO A 74 -12.72 10.81 7.15
N LEU A 75 -12.40 12.04 6.74
CA LEU A 75 -11.63 13.04 7.50
C LEU A 75 -12.18 13.22 8.93
N LEU A 76 -11.51 12.66 9.93
CA LEU A 76 -11.46 13.25 11.27
C LEU A 76 -10.01 13.19 11.75
N LEU A 77 -9.46 14.36 12.02
CA LEU A 77 -8.11 14.68 12.49
C LEU A 77 -6.95 14.62 11.47
N ARG A 78 -7.02 15.51 10.47
CA ARG A 78 -5.84 16.27 10.00
C ARG A 78 -6.04 17.77 10.23
N LYS A 79 -5.98 18.16 11.50
CA LYS A 79 -5.36 19.42 11.91
C LYS A 79 -4.34 18.95 12.95
N LEU A 80 -3.09 18.77 12.59
CA LEU A 80 -2.10 19.83 12.76
C LEU A 80 -0.97 19.73 11.71
N ASP A 81 -0.68 20.92 11.21
CA ASP A 81 0.61 21.42 10.73
C ASP A 81 1.10 21.10 9.31
N ARG A 82 0.98 22.15 8.49
CA ARG A 82 2.05 22.58 7.59
C ARG A 82 3.33 22.71 8.43
N ASN A 83 4.35 21.90 8.17
CA ASN A 83 5.72 22.32 8.47
C ASN A 83 6.70 21.75 7.42
N PRO A 84 7.37 22.58 6.62
CA PRO A 84 8.38 22.19 5.65
C PRO A 84 9.78 22.28 6.28
N ARG A 85 10.13 21.38 7.19
CA ARG A 85 11.52 21.15 7.68
C ARG A 85 11.62 19.70 8.19
N PHE A 86 12.84 19.20 8.36
CA PHE A 86 13.22 17.77 8.56
C PHE A 86 13.32 17.03 7.22
N HIS A 87 14.33 17.26 6.38
CA HIS A 87 15.78 17.08 6.58
C HIS A 87 16.14 15.67 7.07
N CYS A 88 16.97 15.00 6.25
CA CYS A 88 17.52 13.65 6.41
C CYS A 88 18.04 13.38 7.82
N ILE A 89 17.75 12.20 8.40
CA ILE A 89 18.68 11.51 9.30
C ILE A 89 18.67 9.98 8.99
N PRO A 90 19.85 9.33 8.88
CA PRO A 90 20.04 7.94 8.50
C PRO A 90 20.21 6.98 9.70
N LYS A 91 19.94 5.68 9.46
CA LYS A 91 20.59 4.44 9.95
C LYS A 91 20.82 4.19 11.46
N LEU A 92 20.64 2.90 11.85
CA LEU A 92 20.89 2.26 13.17
C LEU A 92 19.89 2.70 14.25
N GLU A 93 19.18 1.81 14.94
CA GLU A 93 19.78 0.85 15.88
C GLU A 93 18.92 -0.42 16.06
N GLN A 94 19.61 -1.48 16.41
CA GLN A 94 19.22 -2.88 16.46
C GLN A 94 19.38 -3.34 17.93
N LEU A 95 18.55 -4.29 18.39
CA LEU A 95 18.67 -5.03 19.68
C LEU A 95 18.30 -4.19 20.94
N LYS A 96 17.60 -4.67 21.97
CA LYS A 96 17.31 -6.02 22.49
C LYS A 96 15.90 -6.02 23.13
N PHE A 97 15.14 -7.08 22.92
CA PHE A 97 14.11 -7.51 23.86
C PHE A 97 14.47 -8.96 24.19
N GLU A 98 15.17 -9.14 25.29
CA GLU A 98 15.23 -10.42 26.00
C GLU A 98 15.20 -10.07 27.50
N MET A 99 14.58 -10.97 28.26
CA MET A 99 14.13 -10.85 29.66
C MET A 99 15.08 -10.15 30.64
#